data_AF-A0A1X3D993-F1
#
_entry.id   AF-A0A1X3D993-F1
#
_cell.length_a   1.000
_cell.length_b   1.000
_cell.length_c   1.000
_cell.angle_alpha   90.00
_cell.angle_beta   90.00
_cell.angle_gamma   90.00
#
_symmetry.space_group_name_H-M   'P 1'
#
loop_
_entity.id
_entity.type
_entity.pdbx_description
1 polymer ?
#
loop_
_entity_poly.entity_id
_entity_poly.type
_entity_poly.pdbx_seq_one_letter_code
_entity_poly.pdbx_strand_id
1 'polypeptide(L)'
;MKVALYPFFIARSIDTKIKVTVPKYEAEILLSVHGEDRVSIESDNVVGSFEVDSAAEERERLRMKYGMKNQDSFWVDDVFKRQQDFADALEKSKYIEESAEDGAYSKNTREELKAILDGMMVKYPANASKEQLISLVEANAPAV
;
A
#
# COMPACT_ATOMS: atom_id res chain seq x y z
N MET A 1 8.88 -1.07 -8.94
CA MET A 1 7.69 -1.47 -8.16
C MET A 1 7.29 -0.38 -7.20
N LYS A 2 6.01 0.00 -7.15
CA LYS A 2 5.52 1.01 -6.20
C LYS A 2 5.24 0.39 -4.83
N VAL A 3 5.75 0.96 -3.76
CA VAL A 3 5.65 0.45 -2.37
C VAL A 3 4.91 1.45 -1.50
N ALA A 4 4.00 0.96 -0.67
CA ALA A 4 3.15 1.79 0.18
C ALA A 4 3.90 2.27 1.42
N LEU A 5 3.66 3.52 1.81
CA LEU A 5 4.20 4.13 3.02
C LEU A 5 3.10 4.29 4.07
N TYR A 6 3.43 3.91 5.31
CA TYR A 6 2.53 4.00 6.45
C TYR A 6 3.19 4.84 7.55
N PRO A 7 2.39 5.60 8.32
CA PRO A 7 2.91 6.36 9.44
C PRO A 7 3.06 5.47 10.68
N PHE A 8 4.24 5.53 11.31
CA PHE A 8 4.58 4.85 12.56
C PHE A 8 5.12 5.84 13.58
N PHE A 9 4.99 5.50 14.86
CA PHE A 9 5.68 6.15 15.95
C PHE A 9 6.81 5.28 16.48
N ILE A 10 7.97 5.89 16.74
CA ILE A 10 9.09 5.30 17.46
C ILE A 10 9.28 6.05 18.78
N ALA A 11 9.16 5.35 19.90
CA ALA A 11 9.44 5.90 21.23
C ALA A 11 10.95 6.01 21.45
N ARG A 12 11.44 7.22 21.69
CA ARG A 12 12.83 7.48 22.14
C ARG A 12 12.96 7.48 23.66
N SER A 13 11.89 7.84 24.35
CA SER A 13 11.76 7.82 25.81
C SER A 13 10.29 7.61 26.16
N ILE A 14 9.97 7.52 27.46
CA ILE A 14 8.59 7.37 27.96
C ILE A 14 7.67 8.47 27.40
N ASP A 15 8.17 9.70 27.29
CA ASP A 15 7.37 10.87 26.94
C ASP A 15 7.62 11.39 25.52
N THR A 16 8.55 10.78 24.77
CA THR A 16 8.96 11.29 23.44
C THR A 16 8.79 10.23 22.37
N LYS A 17 7.89 10.50 21.42
CA LYS A 17 7.65 9.70 20.21
C LYS A 17 8.04 10.49 18.97
N ILE A 18 8.66 9.82 18.01
CA ILE A 18 9.00 10.37 16.71
C ILE A 18 8.13 9.71 15.67
N LYS A 19 7.48 10.53 14.84
CA LYS A 19 6.73 10.08 13.68
C LYS A 19 7.69 9.77 12.54
N VAL A 20 7.56 8.58 11.96
CA VAL A 20 8.28 8.15 10.76
C VAL A 20 7.30 7.61 9.74
N THR A 21 7.70 7.61 8.47
CA THR A 21 6.88 7.13 7.37
C THR A 21 7.68 6.11 6.58
N VAL A 22 7.29 4.84 6.65
CA VAL A 22 8.05 3.71 6.09
C VAL A 22 7.11 2.60 5.59
N PRO A 23 7.57 1.68 4.74
CA PRO A 23 6.87 0.45 4.40
C PRO A 23 6.73 -0.52 5.58
N LYS A 24 5.80 -1.48 5.46
CA LYS A 24 5.58 -2.52 6.48
C LYS A 24 6.82 -3.40 6.68
N TYR A 25 7.50 -3.84 5.62
CA TYR A 25 8.76 -4.60 5.75
C TYR A 25 9.87 -3.80 6.47
N GLU A 26 9.88 -2.47 6.33
CA GLU A 26 10.86 -1.62 6.99
C GLU A 26 10.50 -1.39 8.46
N ALA A 27 9.21 -1.42 8.80
CA ALA A 27 8.75 -1.43 10.18
C ALA A 27 9.19 -2.70 10.94
N GLU A 28 9.28 -3.86 10.29
CA GLU A 28 9.84 -5.10 10.90
C GLU A 28 11.31 -4.91 11.31
N ILE A 29 12.07 -4.14 10.54
CA ILE A 29 13.46 -3.78 10.88
C ILE A 29 13.47 -2.81 12.07
N LEU A 30 12.61 -1.78 12.05
CA LEU A 30 12.51 -0.83 13.16
C LEU A 30 12.12 -1.51 14.48
N LEU A 31 11.18 -2.46 14.44
CA LEU A 31 10.79 -3.28 15.58
C LEU A 31 11.99 -4.05 16.14
N SER A 32 12.81 -4.62 15.26
CA SER A 32 14.02 -5.36 15.66
C SER A 32 15.10 -4.46 16.24
N VAL A 33 15.25 -3.23 15.72
CA VAL A 33 16.24 -2.25 16.19
C VAL A 33 15.84 -1.61 17.53
N HIS A 34 14.55 -1.28 17.70
CA HIS A 34 14.08 -0.45 18.81
C HIS A 34 13.30 -1.22 19.88
N GLY A 35 12.80 -2.42 19.58
CA GLY A 35 11.90 -3.20 20.43
C GLY A 35 10.42 -3.01 20.07
N GLU A 36 9.64 -4.08 20.23
CA GLU A 36 8.21 -4.11 19.92
C GLU A 36 7.39 -3.12 20.76
N ASP A 37 7.82 -2.84 21.99
CA ASP A 37 7.19 -1.87 22.90
C ASP A 37 7.39 -0.42 22.44
N ARG A 38 8.34 -0.18 21.53
CA ARG A 38 8.74 1.16 21.11
C ARG A 38 8.26 1.56 19.73
N VAL A 39 7.78 0.62 18.91
CA VAL A 39 7.30 0.91 17.57
C VAL A 39 5.82 0.60 17.48
N SER A 40 5.01 1.60 17.15
CA SER A 40 3.56 1.44 17.02
C SER A 40 3.07 2.07 15.72
N ILE A 41 2.16 1.40 15.03
CA ILE A 41 1.47 1.96 13.87
C ILE A 41 0.60 3.15 14.31
N GLU A 42 0.68 4.27 13.58
CA GLU A 42 -0.20 5.43 13.83
C GLU A 42 -1.54 5.24 13.12
N SER A 43 -1.52 4.81 11.87
CA SER A 43 -2.71 4.42 11.12
C SER A 43 -2.36 3.41 10.02
N ASP A 44 -3.35 2.61 9.63
CA ASP A 44 -3.26 1.72 8.48
C ASP A 44 -3.51 2.43 7.14
N ASN A 45 -3.70 3.76 7.15
CA ASN A 45 -3.91 4.51 5.92
C ASN A 45 -2.58 4.76 5.21
N VAL A 46 -2.55 4.48 3.91
CA VAL A 46 -1.39 4.80 3.07
C VAL A 46 -1.24 6.32 3.00
N VAL A 47 -0.08 6.83 3.40
CA VAL A 47 0.24 8.27 3.39
C VAL A 47 1.10 8.67 2.19
N GLY A 48 1.55 7.70 1.40
CA GLY A 48 2.35 7.92 0.22
C GLY A 48 2.91 6.62 -0.33
N SER A 49 3.78 6.74 -1.32
CA SER A 49 4.42 5.60 -1.96
C SER A 49 5.71 6.03 -2.64
N PHE A 50 6.62 5.09 -2.88
CA PHE A 50 7.82 5.31 -3.67
C PHE A 50 8.12 4.12 -4.58
N GLU A 51 9.02 4.32 -5.53
CA GLU A 51 9.44 3.28 -6.47
C GLU A 51 10.70 2.57 -5.98
N VAL A 52 10.66 1.24 -6.07
CA VAL A 52 11.77 0.33 -5.83
C VAL A 52 12.07 -0.40 -7.12
N ASP A 53 13.28 -0.26 -7.63
CA ASP A 53 13.71 -0.89 -8.89
C ASP A 53 13.87 -2.40 -8.74
N SER A 54 14.58 -2.84 -7.69
CA SER A 54 14.78 -4.25 -7.39
C SER A 54 14.83 -4.54 -5.89
N ALA A 55 14.47 -5.78 -5.53
CA ALA A 55 14.60 -6.24 -4.15
C ALA A 55 16.05 -6.28 -3.65
N ALA A 56 17.03 -6.42 -4.55
CA ALA A 56 18.43 -6.44 -4.18
C ALA A 56 18.93 -5.04 -3.80
N GLU A 57 18.62 -4.03 -4.61
CA GLU A 57 19.00 -2.64 -4.37
C GLU A 57 18.31 -2.07 -3.13
N GLU A 58 17.03 -2.38 -2.95
CA GLU A 58 16.30 -1.93 -1.76
C GLU A 58 16.84 -2.56 -0.48
N ARG A 59 17.21 -3.86 -0.52
CA ARG A 59 17.86 -4.50 0.62
C ARG A 59 19.18 -3.84 0.96
N GLU A 60 19.98 -3.49 -0.04
CA GLU A 60 21.26 -2.81 0.17
C GLU A 60 21.07 -1.38 0.70
N ARG A 61 20.07 -0.65 0.20
CA ARG A 61 19.67 0.65 0.74
C ARG A 61 19.32 0.55 2.23
N LEU A 62 18.56 -0.47 2.62
CA LEU A 62 18.20 -0.71 4.02
C LEU A 62 19.42 -1.09 4.87
N ARG A 63 20.37 -1.87 4.34
CA ARG A 63 21.63 -2.19 5.04
C ARG A 63 22.43 -0.93 5.33
N MET A 64 22.50 -0.01 4.38
CA MET A 64 23.17 1.28 4.58
C MET A 64 22.40 2.18 5.56
N LYS A 65 21.06 2.19 5.51
CA LYS A 65 20.21 3.01 6.38
C LYS A 65 20.26 2.58 7.84
N TYR A 66 20.13 1.28 8.10
CA TYR A 66 20.06 0.72 9.45
C TYR A 66 21.41 0.22 9.96
N GLY A 67 22.39 0.06 9.07
CA GLY A 67 23.73 -0.32 9.40
C GLY A 67 23.85 -1.72 10.00
N MET A 68 25.00 -1.94 10.61
CA MET A 68 25.36 -3.19 11.24
C MET A 68 24.70 -3.32 12.62
N LYS A 69 24.16 -4.50 12.93
CA LYS A 69 23.73 -4.89 14.27
C LYS A 69 24.93 -5.19 15.16
N ASN A 70 25.91 -5.89 14.60
CA ASN A 70 27.19 -6.21 15.22
C ASN A 70 28.28 -6.31 14.13
N GLN A 71 29.50 -6.69 14.49
CA GLN A 71 30.64 -6.72 13.55
C GLN A 71 30.45 -7.62 12.32
N ASP A 72 29.53 -8.59 12.36
CA ASP A 72 29.38 -9.60 11.30
C ASP A 72 28.00 -9.59 10.61
N SER A 73 27.05 -8.77 11.09
CA SER A 73 25.65 -8.85 10.63
C SER A 73 24.96 -7.50 10.58
N PHE A 74 24.19 -7.27 9.51
CA PHE A 74 23.30 -6.12 9.36
C PHE A 74 21.93 -6.40 9.97
N TRP A 75 21.26 -5.36 10.48
CA TRP A 75 19.88 -5.47 10.98
C TRP A 75 18.93 -6.05 9.94
N VAL A 76 19.10 -5.68 8.67
CA VAL A 76 18.30 -6.21 7.57
C VAL A 76 18.49 -7.71 7.38
N ASP A 77 19.71 -8.23 7.58
CA ASP A 77 20.02 -9.65 7.40
C ASP A 77 19.59 -10.50 8.59
N ASP A 78 19.51 -9.90 9.78
CA ASP A 78 18.96 -10.52 10.98
C ASP A 78 17.44 -10.75 10.84
N VAL A 79 16.73 -9.75 10.29
CA VAL A 79 15.28 -9.82 10.02
C VAL A 79 14.99 -10.69 8.80
N PHE A 80 15.65 -10.41 7.68
CA PHE A 80 15.47 -11.13 6.41
C PHE A 80 16.71 -11.96 6.08
N LYS A 81 16.76 -13.17 6.66
CA LYS A 81 17.91 -14.07 6.53
C LYS A 81 18.24 -14.43 5.08
N ARG A 82 17.21 -14.54 4.22
CA ARG A 82 17.39 -14.85 2.79
C ARG A 82 16.84 -13.72 1.92
N GLN A 83 17.43 -13.57 0.73
CA GLN A 83 16.95 -12.59 -0.26
C GLN A 83 15.49 -12.83 -0.64
N GLN A 84 15.06 -14.10 -0.68
CA GLN A 84 13.68 -14.45 -0.99
C GLN A 84 12.70 -13.95 0.09
N ASP A 85 13.07 -14.08 1.37
CA ASP A 85 12.21 -13.65 2.48
C ASP A 85 11.98 -12.12 2.41
N PHE A 86 13.03 -11.37 2.04
CA PHE A 86 12.92 -9.94 1.78
C PHE A 86 12.05 -9.63 0.55
N ALA A 87 12.27 -10.34 -0.57
CA ALA A 87 11.48 -10.15 -1.79
C ALA A 87 9.99 -10.41 -1.56
N ASP A 88 9.65 -11.43 -0.76
CA ASP A 88 8.26 -11.75 -0.42
C ASP A 88 7.62 -10.66 0.46
N ALA A 89 8.36 -10.13 1.45
CA ALA A 89 7.89 -9.02 2.29
C ALA A 89 7.73 -7.70 1.50
N LEU A 90 8.63 -7.47 0.55
CA LEU A 90 8.60 -6.36 -0.37
C LEU A 90 7.38 -6.45 -1.30
N GLU A 91 7.09 -7.62 -1.89
CA GLU A 91 5.91 -7.83 -2.74
C GLU A 91 4.60 -7.67 -1.94
N LYS A 92 4.55 -8.11 -0.68
CA LYS A 92 3.39 -7.88 0.21
C LYS A 92 3.18 -6.40 0.56
N SER A 93 4.24 -5.59 0.49
CA SER A 93 4.17 -4.14 0.77
C SER A 93 3.97 -3.31 -0.50
N LYS A 94 3.80 -3.97 -1.63
CA LYS A 94 3.48 -3.33 -2.91
C LYS A 94 2.25 -2.47 -2.72
N TYR A 95 2.40 -1.20 -3.09
CA TYR A 95 1.25 -0.33 -3.21
C TYR A 95 0.49 -0.78 -4.44
N ILE A 96 -0.56 -1.52 -4.20
CA ILE A 96 -1.68 -1.55 -5.11
C ILE A 96 -2.34 -0.19 -4.87
N GLU A 97 -2.28 0.70 -5.85
CA GLU A 97 -3.31 1.72 -5.92
C GLU A 97 -4.61 0.94 -5.88
N GLU A 98 -5.26 0.88 -4.72
CA GLU A 98 -6.71 0.94 -4.76
C GLU A 98 -6.95 2.21 -5.56
N SER A 99 -7.27 2.01 -6.83
CA SER A 99 -8.06 2.99 -7.54
C SER A 99 -9.17 3.35 -6.56
N ALA A 100 -9.04 4.49 -5.90
CA ALA A 100 -10.20 5.24 -5.55
C ALA A 100 -10.95 5.32 -6.88
N GLU A 101 -12.04 4.54 -6.99
CA GLU A 101 -12.78 4.18 -8.22
C GLU A 101 -12.41 2.85 -8.91
N ASP A 102 -12.52 1.74 -8.19
CA ASP A 102 -13.04 0.51 -8.81
C ASP A 102 -14.40 0.15 -8.17
N GLY A 103 -15.41 1.00 -8.40
CA GLY A 103 -16.81 0.57 -8.29
C GLY A 103 -17.02 -0.69 -9.13
N ALA A 104 -18.01 -1.53 -8.82
CA ALA A 104 -18.23 -2.83 -9.49
C ALA A 104 -18.28 -2.73 -11.03
N TYR A 105 -18.49 -1.52 -11.56
CA TYR A 105 -18.62 -1.20 -12.96
C TYR A 105 -17.50 -0.32 -13.56
N SER A 106 -16.42 -0.04 -12.83
CA SER A 106 -15.28 0.77 -13.34
C SER A 106 -14.54 0.09 -14.49
N LYS A 107 -14.51 -1.25 -14.47
CA LYS A 107 -13.89 -2.11 -15.50
C LYS A 107 -14.75 -2.21 -16.76
N ASN A 108 -16.02 -1.81 -16.70
CA ASN A 108 -16.89 -1.85 -17.86
C ASN A 108 -16.56 -0.77 -18.88
N THR A 109 -16.75 -1.11 -20.16
CA THR A 109 -16.70 -0.15 -21.25
C THR A 109 -17.93 0.76 -21.25
N ARG A 110 -17.87 1.89 -21.95
CA ARG A 110 -19.00 2.82 -22.04
C ARG A 110 -20.22 2.15 -22.67
N GLU A 111 -20.00 1.26 -23.62
CA GLU A 111 -21.01 0.49 -24.34
C GLU A 111 -21.65 -0.56 -23.42
N GLU A 112 -20.87 -1.24 -22.59
CA GLU A 112 -21.38 -2.18 -21.58
C GLU A 112 -22.24 -1.49 -20.52
N LEU A 113 -21.80 -0.33 -20.02
CA LEU A 113 -22.58 0.46 -19.06
C LEU A 113 -23.94 0.91 -19.64
N LYS A 114 -23.96 1.31 -20.92
CA LYS A 114 -25.20 1.63 -21.64
C LYS A 114 -26.11 0.42 -21.76
N ALA A 115 -25.58 -0.74 -22.14
CA ALA A 115 -26.36 -1.97 -22.25
C ALA A 115 -26.96 -2.40 -20.91
N ILE A 116 -26.23 -2.22 -19.80
CA ILE A 116 -26.74 -2.47 -18.44
C ILE A 116 -27.89 -1.52 -18.11
N LEU A 117 -27.71 -0.20 -18.34
CA LEU A 117 -28.75 0.80 -18.10
C LEU A 117 -29.99 0.59 -18.99
N ASP A 118 -29.80 0.21 -20.25
CA ASP A 118 -30.89 -0.14 -21.17
C ASP A 118 -31.66 -1.36 -20.66
N GLY A 119 -30.96 -2.38 -20.14
CA GLY A 119 -31.56 -3.55 -19.49
C GLY A 119 -32.32 -3.21 -18.20
N MET A 120 -31.89 -2.17 -17.47
CA MET A 120 -32.57 -1.62 -16.29
C MET A 120 -33.67 -0.59 -16.64
N MET A 121 -33.88 -0.29 -17.93
CA MET A 121 -34.79 0.76 -18.42
C MET A 121 -34.49 2.17 -17.86
N VAL A 122 -33.22 2.46 -17.53
CA VAL A 122 -32.76 3.75 -17.00
C VAL A 122 -32.37 4.68 -18.16
N LYS A 123 -32.95 5.88 -18.19
CA LYS A 123 -32.58 6.90 -19.19
C LYS A 123 -31.27 7.59 -18.80
N TYR A 124 -30.38 7.77 -19.76
CA TYR A 124 -29.12 8.51 -19.61
C TYR A 124 -28.91 9.50 -20.77
N PRO A 125 -28.17 10.62 -20.56
CA PRO A 125 -27.82 11.55 -21.64
C PRO A 125 -27.00 10.87 -22.75
N ALA A 126 -27.27 11.21 -24.01
CA ALA A 126 -26.53 10.65 -25.15
C ALA A 126 -25.01 10.93 -25.10
N ASN A 127 -24.63 12.03 -24.45
CA ASN A 127 -23.26 12.47 -24.22
C ASN A 127 -22.74 12.16 -22.80
N ALA A 128 -23.41 11.31 -22.03
CA ALA A 128 -22.98 10.97 -20.67
C ALA A 128 -21.54 10.44 -20.64
N SER A 129 -20.75 10.94 -19.70
CA SER A 129 -19.39 10.46 -19.44
C SER A 129 -19.40 9.05 -18.85
N LYS A 130 -18.26 8.37 -18.86
CA LYS A 130 -18.14 7.02 -18.29
C LYS A 130 -18.51 7.02 -16.79
N GLU A 131 -18.00 7.99 -16.04
CA GLU A 131 -18.30 8.19 -14.61
C GLU A 131 -19.80 8.39 -14.36
N GLN A 132 -20.47 9.23 -15.18
CA GLN A 132 -21.92 9.44 -15.06
C GLN A 132 -22.72 8.15 -15.29
N LEU A 133 -22.30 7.32 -16.23
CA LEU A 133 -22.95 6.03 -16.47
C LEU A 133 -22.69 5.06 -15.30
N ILE A 134 -21.48 5.03 -14.74
CA ILE A 134 -21.16 4.21 -13.55
C ILE A 134 -22.06 4.61 -12.38
N SER A 135 -22.15 5.91 -12.06
CA SER A 135 -23.01 6.38 -10.96
C SER A 135 -24.49 6.04 -11.17
N LEU A 136 -24.97 6.08 -12.41
CA LEU A 136 -26.35 5.68 -12.73
C LEU A 136 -26.57 4.18 -12.56
N VAL A 137 -25.60 3.36 -12.93
CA VAL A 137 -25.68 1.90 -12.74
C VAL A 137 -25.67 1.60 -11.24
N GLU A 138 -24.75 2.19 -10.47
CA GLU A 138 -24.67 1.97 -9.02
C GLU A 138 -25.92 2.44 -8.28
N ALA A 139 -26.53 3.56 -8.70
CA ALA A 139 -27.76 4.07 -8.09
C ALA A 139 -29.00 3.21 -8.38
N ASN A 140 -28.99 2.43 -9.47
CA ASN A 140 -30.13 1.61 -9.91
C ASN A 140 -29.85 0.11 -9.85
N ALA A 141 -28.65 -0.30 -9.44
CA ALA A 141 -28.31 -1.70 -9.23
C ALA A 141 -29.19 -2.27 -8.11
N PRO A 142 -29.75 -3.47 -8.30
CA PRO A 142 -30.46 -4.15 -7.22
C PRO A 142 -29.47 -4.36 -6.06
N ALA A 143 -29.88 -3.98 -4.84
CA ALA A 143 -29.11 -4.26 -3.65
C ALA A 143 -28.84 -5.78 -3.58
N VAL A 144 -27.56 -6.16 -3.65
CA VAL A 144 -27.09 -7.54 -3.49
C VAL A 144 -27.04 -7.87 -2.01
#